data_AF-F4WWP4-F1
#
_entry.id   AF-F4WWP4-F1
#
_cell.length_a   1.000
_cell.length_b   1.000
_cell.length_c   1.000
_cell.angle_alpha   90.00
_cell.angle_beta   90.00
_cell.angle_gamma   90.00
#
_symmetry.space_group_name_H-M   'P 1'
#
loop_
_entity.id
_entity.type
_entity.pdbx_description
1 polymer ?
#
loop_
_entity_poly.entity_id
_entity_poly.type
_entity_poly.pdbx_seq_one_letter_code
_entity_poly.pdbx_strand_id
1 'polypeptide(L)'
;MDYENSLTNEQKMEIKSLKKGHTLKQNEIKQKLMELGKPKRPLSAFMLFMQSKKNTKNPNESYKDWLNNITNEWKNLTMVNKSKYNVEASDLFKKYKIELQKWKEEMIQAGHYNIVKSNVKHKLETDKHEK
;
A
#
# COMPACT_ATOMS: atom_id res chain seq x y z
N MET A 1 -20.02 26.57 5.58
CA MET A 1 -18.77 27.37 5.49
C MET A 1 -17.70 26.48 4.89
N ASP A 2 -17.30 26.75 3.64
CA ASP A 2 -16.28 25.96 2.95
C ASP A 2 -14.90 26.35 3.45
N TYR A 3 -14.28 25.46 4.24
CA TYR A 3 -12.95 25.62 4.83
C TYR A 3 -11.90 26.13 3.82
N GLU A 4 -11.95 25.62 2.59
CA GLU A 4 -11.03 25.99 1.50
C GLU A 4 -11.13 27.45 1.04
N ASN A 5 -12.28 28.11 1.27
CA ASN A 5 -12.51 29.51 0.92
C ASN A 5 -12.10 30.48 2.06
N SER A 6 -11.92 29.97 3.29
CA SER A 6 -11.44 30.77 4.43
C SER A 6 -9.91 30.86 4.55
N LEU A 7 -9.17 30.08 3.75
CA LEU A 7 -7.71 30.05 3.79
C LEU A 7 -7.11 31.17 2.95
N THR A 8 -6.14 31.89 3.52
CA THR A 8 -5.33 32.87 2.77
C THR A 8 -4.41 32.17 1.77
N ASN A 9 -3.97 32.89 0.74
CA ASN A 9 -3.02 32.35 -0.24
C ASN A 9 -1.72 31.88 0.43
N GLU A 10 -1.27 32.59 1.47
CA GLU A 10 -0.10 32.22 2.26
C GLU A 10 -0.32 30.90 3.02
N GLN A 11 -1.45 30.75 3.71
CA GLN A 11 -1.83 29.51 4.40
C GLN A 11 -1.92 28.32 3.43
N LYS A 12 -2.47 28.51 2.22
CA LYS A 12 -2.52 27.47 1.19
C LYS A 12 -1.13 27.05 0.72
N MET A 13 -0.22 28.01 0.54
CA MET A 13 1.16 27.76 0.15
C MET A 13 1.94 27.04 1.25
N GLU A 14 1.73 27.42 2.51
CA GLU A 14 2.32 26.75 3.67
C GLU A 14 1.81 25.32 3.82
N ILE A 15 0.49 25.09 3.72
CA ILE A 15 -0.08 23.73 3.73
C ILE A 15 0.52 22.87 2.60
N LYS A 16 0.70 23.45 1.41
CA LYS A 16 1.32 22.76 0.27
C LYS A 16 2.79 22.42 0.53
N SER A 17 3.57 23.34 1.11
CA SER A 17 4.98 23.10 1.43
C SER A 17 5.13 22.04 2.54
N LEU A 18 4.28 22.08 3.57
CA LEU A 18 4.22 21.08 4.63
C LEU A 18 3.85 19.69 4.07
N LYS A 19 2.82 19.60 3.22
CA LYS A 19 2.45 18.34 2.54
C LYS A 19 3.60 17.80 1.67
N LYS A 20 4.31 18.68 0.95
CA LYS A 20 5.48 18.29 0.15
C LYS A 20 6.61 17.77 1.05
N GLY A 21 6.96 18.49 2.13
CA GLY A 21 7.98 18.08 3.09
C GLY A 21 7.67 16.72 3.72
N HIS A 22 6.41 16.50 4.14
CA HIS A 22 5.97 15.20 4.64
C HIS A 22 6.12 14.10 3.59
N THR A 23 5.72 14.35 2.34
CA THR A 23 5.84 13.38 1.22
C THR A 23 7.30 12.99 0.97
N LEU A 24 8.22 13.96 0.98
CA LEU A 24 9.66 13.70 0.81
C LEU A 24 10.21 12.82 1.93
N LYS A 25 9.91 13.15 3.20
CA LYS A 25 10.32 12.37 4.36
C LYS A 25 9.79 10.92 4.30
N GLN A 26 8.56 10.72 3.85
CA GLN A 26 7.99 9.38 3.66
C GLN A 26 8.74 8.59 2.56
N ASN A 27 9.12 9.25 1.48
CA ASN A 27 9.91 8.61 0.41
C ASN A 27 11.31 8.21 0.88
N GLU A 28 11.98 9.05 1.68
CA GLU A 28 13.29 8.74 2.27
C GLU A 28 13.21 7.53 3.21
N ILE A 29 12.18 7.46 4.06
CA ILE A 29 11.95 6.30 4.94
C ILE A 29 11.72 5.04 4.09
N LYS A 30 10.88 5.14 3.05
CA LYS A 30 10.62 4.03 2.14
C LYS A 30 11.89 3.55 1.43
N GLN A 31 12.74 4.48 1.00
CA GLN A 31 14.02 4.17 0.36
C GLN A 31 14.96 3.45 1.32
N LYS A 32 15.14 3.95 2.55
CA LYS A 32 15.94 3.28 3.59
C LYS A 32 15.44 1.87 3.89
N LEU A 33 14.12 1.68 3.96
CA LEU A 33 13.53 0.34 4.17
C LEU A 33 13.81 -0.59 2.97
N MET A 34 13.83 -0.06 1.75
CA MET A 34 14.16 -0.82 0.55
C MET A 34 15.65 -1.18 0.50
N GLU A 35 16.53 -0.26 0.86
CA GLU A 35 17.98 -0.50 0.99
C GLU A 35 18.30 -1.57 2.03
N LEU A 36 17.55 -1.59 3.14
CA LEU A 36 17.65 -2.63 4.16
C LEU A 36 17.02 -3.97 3.74
N GLY A 37 16.52 -4.09 2.51
CA GLY A 37 15.97 -5.35 2.00
C GLY A 37 14.62 -5.74 2.59
N LYS A 38 13.83 -4.79 3.12
CA LYS A 38 12.50 -5.09 3.68
C LYS A 38 11.63 -5.78 2.62
N PRO A 39 11.07 -6.98 2.90
CA PRO A 39 10.19 -7.67 1.98
C PRO A 39 9.02 -6.77 1.55
N LYS A 40 8.63 -6.86 0.27
CA LYS A 40 7.50 -6.10 -0.27
C LYS A 40 6.19 -6.82 0.04
N ARG A 41 5.16 -6.06 0.40
CA ARG A 41 3.82 -6.63 0.60
C ARG A 41 3.32 -7.21 -0.74
N PRO A 42 2.85 -8.46 -0.76
CA PRO A 42 2.34 -9.08 -1.97
C PRO A 42 1.02 -8.46 -2.40
N LEU A 43 0.65 -8.70 -3.66
CA LEU A 43 -0.59 -8.22 -4.25
C LEU A 43 -1.81 -8.89 -3.59
N SER A 44 -2.89 -8.14 -3.47
CA SER A 44 -4.20 -8.68 -3.06
C SER A 44 -4.85 -9.47 -4.20
N ALA A 45 -5.88 -10.25 -3.90
CA ALA A 45 -6.61 -11.06 -4.88
C ALA A 45 -7.12 -10.22 -6.08
N PHE A 46 -7.67 -9.03 -5.81
CA PHE A 46 -8.09 -8.11 -6.87
C PHE A 46 -6.92 -7.62 -7.73
N MET A 47 -5.77 -7.30 -7.11
CA MET A 47 -4.59 -6.85 -7.85
C MET A 47 -3.99 -7.97 -8.71
N LEU A 48 -4.01 -9.22 -8.23
CA LEU A 48 -3.63 -10.40 -9.02
C LEU A 48 -4.58 -10.59 -10.21
N PHE A 49 -5.88 -10.44 -9.99
CA PHE A 49 -6.88 -10.47 -11.06
C PHE A 49 -6.63 -9.36 -12.09
N MET A 50 -6.45 -8.12 -11.64
CA MET A 50 -6.15 -6.98 -12.51
C MET A 50 -4.85 -7.20 -13.31
N GLN A 51 -3.82 -7.78 -12.70
CA GLN A 51 -2.57 -8.14 -13.38
C GLN A 51 -2.80 -9.19 -14.47
N SER A 52 -3.64 -10.21 -14.20
CA SER A 52 -4.01 -11.23 -15.19
C SER A 52 -4.77 -10.65 -16.39
N LYS A 53 -5.45 -9.51 -16.21
CA LYS A 53 -6.21 -8.79 -17.23
C LYS A 53 -5.43 -7.64 -17.89
N LYS A 54 -4.19 -7.39 -17.47
CA LYS A 54 -3.39 -6.27 -18.00
C LYS A 54 -3.19 -6.36 -19.52
N ASN A 55 -3.03 -7.58 -20.04
CA ASN A 55 -2.81 -7.83 -21.46
C ASN A 55 -4.09 -7.74 -22.30
N THR A 56 -5.27 -7.72 -21.67
CA THR A 56 -6.55 -7.59 -22.38
C THR A 56 -6.98 -6.13 -22.49
N LYS A 57 -6.16 -5.18 -22.02
CA LYS A 57 -6.44 -3.75 -22.12
C LYS A 57 -6.33 -3.31 -23.58
N ASN A 58 -7.36 -2.60 -24.05
CA ASN A 58 -7.31 -1.94 -25.35
C ASN A 58 -6.27 -0.80 -25.33
N PRO A 59 -5.39 -0.69 -26.34
CA PRO A 59 -4.38 0.38 -26.40
C PRO A 59 -5.00 1.78 -26.39
N ASN A 60 -6.16 1.94 -27.03
CA ASN A 60 -6.86 3.22 -27.18
C ASN A 60 -7.75 3.59 -25.99
N GLU A 61 -7.96 2.67 -25.04
CA GLU A 61 -8.80 2.90 -23.87
C GLU A 61 -8.00 3.62 -22.77
N SER A 62 -8.63 4.60 -22.12
CA SER A 62 -8.07 5.26 -20.94
C SER A 62 -7.85 4.26 -19.81
N TYR A 63 -6.75 4.41 -19.07
CA TYR A 63 -6.49 3.57 -17.90
C TYR A 63 -7.63 3.62 -16.87
N LYS A 64 -8.27 4.78 -16.72
CA LYS A 64 -9.40 4.97 -15.81
C LYS A 64 -10.60 4.11 -16.21
N ASP A 65 -10.95 4.12 -17.50
CA ASP A 65 -12.10 3.37 -18.01
C ASP A 65 -11.85 1.88 -17.97
N TRP A 66 -10.64 1.46 -18.34
CA TRP A 66 -10.19 0.08 -18.18
C TRP A 66 -10.28 -0.39 -16.72
N LEU A 67 -9.77 0.41 -15.77
CA LEU A 67 -9.82 0.06 -14.34
C LEU A 67 -11.26 -0.02 -13.81
N ASN A 68 -12.15 0.87 -14.26
CA ASN A 68 -13.57 0.81 -13.93
C ASN A 68 -14.20 -0.50 -14.44
N ASN A 69 -13.90 -0.88 -15.67
CA ASN A 69 -14.36 -2.14 -16.25
C ASN A 69 -13.86 -3.36 -15.46
N ILE A 70 -12.55 -3.43 -15.18
CA ILE A 70 -11.96 -4.50 -14.36
C ILE A 70 -12.58 -4.57 -12.95
N THR A 71 -12.87 -3.41 -12.35
CA THR A 71 -13.52 -3.35 -11.03
C THR A 71 -14.94 -3.93 -11.10
N ASN A 72 -15.70 -3.61 -12.15
CA ASN A 72 -17.03 -4.16 -12.36
C ASN A 72 -17.00 -5.67 -12.66
N GLU A 73 -16.06 -6.12 -13.50
CA GLU A 73 -15.84 -7.54 -13.77
C GLU A 73 -15.53 -8.30 -12.47
N TRP A 74 -14.62 -7.77 -11.65
CA TRP A 74 -14.33 -8.36 -10.33
C TRP A 74 -15.55 -8.44 -9.43
N LYS A 75 -16.38 -7.39 -9.36
CA LYS A 75 -17.61 -7.43 -8.55
C LYS A 75 -18.55 -8.55 -9.02
N ASN A 76 -18.72 -8.70 -10.33
CA ASN A 76 -19.62 -9.68 -10.95
C ASN A 76 -19.05 -11.11 -11.01
N LEU A 77 -17.76 -11.32 -10.74
CA LEU A 77 -17.17 -12.66 -10.70
C LEU A 77 -17.80 -13.52 -9.59
N THR A 78 -18.03 -14.80 -9.93
CA THR A 78 -18.50 -15.82 -9.00
C THR A 78 -17.46 -16.09 -7.90
N MET A 79 -17.94 -16.57 -6.75
CA MET A 79 -17.07 -16.89 -5.61
C MET A 79 -16.01 -17.95 -5.96
N VAL A 80 -16.35 -18.90 -6.83
CA VAL A 80 -15.43 -19.93 -7.34
C VAL A 80 -14.27 -19.30 -8.10
N ASN A 81 -14.56 -18.38 -9.02
CA ASN A 81 -13.51 -17.73 -9.81
C ASN A 81 -12.66 -16.78 -8.95
N LYS A 82 -13.28 -16.10 -7.97
CA LYS A 82 -12.55 -15.29 -6.97
C LYS A 82 -11.66 -16.15 -6.07
N SER A 83 -12.08 -17.37 -5.76
CA SER A 83 -11.37 -18.29 -4.85
C SER A 83 -9.94 -18.54 -5.31
N LYS A 84 -9.71 -18.75 -6.62
CA LYS A 84 -8.37 -18.92 -7.19
C LYS A 84 -7.43 -17.78 -6.78
N TYR A 85 -7.84 -16.53 -6.97
CA TYR A 85 -7.04 -15.36 -6.63
C TYR A 85 -6.93 -15.14 -5.12
N ASN A 86 -7.96 -15.49 -4.34
CA ASN A 86 -7.93 -15.40 -2.88
C ASN A 86 -6.94 -16.39 -2.26
N VAL A 87 -6.90 -17.64 -2.76
CA VAL A 87 -5.94 -18.66 -2.31
C VAL A 87 -4.53 -18.22 -2.65
N GLU A 88 -4.29 -17.79 -3.89
CA GLU A 88 -2.98 -17.30 -4.32
C GLU A 88 -2.51 -16.09 -3.49
N ALA A 89 -3.38 -15.09 -3.28
CA ALA A 89 -3.07 -13.93 -2.44
C ALA A 89 -2.79 -14.33 -0.99
N SER A 90 -3.53 -15.30 -0.44
CA SER A 90 -3.34 -15.81 0.91
C SER A 90 -1.97 -16.48 1.06
N ASP A 91 -1.59 -17.33 0.11
CA ASP A 91 -0.32 -18.05 0.16
C ASP A 91 0.89 -17.12 -0.04
N LEU A 92 0.79 -16.15 -0.96
CA LEU A 92 1.79 -15.09 -1.08
C LEU A 92 1.90 -14.29 0.22
N PHE A 93 0.77 -13.98 0.87
CA PHE A 93 0.77 -13.25 2.13
C PHE A 93 1.37 -14.05 3.30
N LYS A 94 1.15 -15.37 3.36
CA LYS A 94 1.81 -16.25 4.34
C LYS A 94 3.32 -16.25 4.14
N LYS A 95 3.80 -16.43 2.90
CA LYS A 95 5.24 -16.37 2.58
C LYS A 95 5.85 -15.03 2.99
N TYR A 96 5.20 -13.93 2.62
CA TYR A 96 5.61 -12.59 3.01
C TYR A 96 5.70 -12.41 4.53
N LYS A 97 4.77 -12.96 5.32
CA LYS A 97 4.83 -12.87 6.79
C LYS A 97 6.08 -13.55 7.35
N ILE A 98 6.44 -14.71 6.80
CA ILE A 98 7.63 -15.45 7.22
C ILE A 98 8.89 -14.65 6.89
N GLU A 99 9.01 -14.19 5.64
CA GLU A 99 10.13 -13.35 5.19
C GLU A 99 10.24 -12.05 6.00
N LEU A 100 9.11 -11.40 6.28
CA LEU A 100 9.08 -10.17 7.06
C LEU A 100 9.52 -10.42 8.50
N GLN A 101 9.15 -11.55 9.09
CA GLN A 101 9.55 -11.90 10.44
C GLN A 101 11.06 -12.16 10.51
N LYS A 102 11.59 -12.94 9.56
CA LYS A 102 13.04 -13.16 9.41
C LYS A 102 13.80 -11.84 9.25
N TRP A 103 13.33 -10.97 8.36
CA TRP A 103 13.92 -9.65 8.16
C TRP A 103 13.93 -8.81 9.44
N LYS A 104 12.86 -8.84 10.24
CA LYS A 104 12.83 -8.12 11.52
C LYS A 104 13.88 -8.63 12.51
N GLU A 105 14.05 -9.95 12.59
CA GLU A 105 15.05 -10.57 13.46
C GLU A 105 16.46 -10.18 13.03
N GLU A 106 16.76 -10.24 11.73
CA GLU A 106 18.02 -9.78 11.15
C GLU A 106 18.28 -8.28 11.44
N MET A 107 17.25 -7.44 11.32
CA MET A 107 17.38 -6.01 11.65
C MET A 107 17.63 -5.77 13.13
N ILE A 108 17.05 -6.57 14.03
CA ILE A 108 17.31 -6.47 15.46
C ILE A 108 18.76 -6.89 15.76
N GLN A 109 19.24 -7.98 15.14
CA GLN A 109 20.62 -8.47 15.30
C GLN A 109 21.65 -7.46 14.76
N ALA A 110 21.36 -6.80 13.64
CA ALA A 110 22.20 -5.76 13.06
C ALA A 110 22.14 -4.41 13.81
N GLY A 111 21.43 -4.32 14.94
CA GLY A 111 21.32 -3.09 15.74
C GLY A 111 20.30 -2.07 15.21
N HIS A 112 19.53 -2.39 14.17
CA HIS A 112 18.50 -1.54 13.56
C HIS A 112 17.13 -1.63 14.27
N TYR A 113 17.13 -1.74 15.59
CA TYR A 113 15.93 -1.92 16.43
C TYR A 113 14.84 -0.86 16.21
N ASN A 114 15.25 0.41 16.07
CA ASN A 114 14.34 1.54 15.90
C ASN A 114 13.51 1.45 14.61
N ILE A 115 14.04 0.79 13.58
CA ILE A 115 13.38 0.61 12.27
C ILE A 115 12.28 -0.45 12.36
N VAL A 116 12.47 -1.46 13.21
CA VAL A 116 11.48 -2.51 13.46
C VAL A 116 10.35 -2.00 14.37
N LYS A 117 10.68 -1.27 15.45
CA LYS A 117 9.71 -0.80 16.45
C LYS A 117 8.81 0.35 15.99
N SER A 118 9.31 1.26 15.16
CA SER A 118 8.54 2.40 14.65
C SER A 118 7.24 1.97 13.94
N ASN A 119 7.27 0.83 13.24
CA ASN A 119 6.11 0.25 12.57
C ASN A 119 5.10 -0.44 13.52
N VAL A 120 5.53 -0.85 14.72
CA VAL A 120 4.66 -1.53 15.70
C VAL A 120 3.84 -0.52 16.50
N LYS A 121 4.44 0.61 16.91
CA LYS A 121 3.71 1.69 17.59
C LYS A 121 2.58 2.25 16.74
N HIS A 122 2.86 2.56 15.47
CA HIS A 122 1.84 3.07 14.55
C HIS A 122 0.67 2.09 14.33
N LYS A 123 0.91 0.77 14.35
CA LYS A 123 -0.16 -0.23 14.21
C LYS A 123 -0.98 -0.41 15.51
N LEU A 124 -0.32 -0.33 16.66
CA LEU A 124 -1.00 -0.41 17.97
C LEU A 124 -1.84 0.84 18.29
N GLU A 125 -1.50 1.99 17.71
CA GLU A 125 -2.29 3.22 17.85
C GLU A 125 -3.50 3.23 16.92
N THR A 126 -3.40 2.69 15.69
CA THR A 126 -4.53 2.59 14.76
C THR A 126 -5.59 1.58 15.23
N ASP A 127 -5.19 0.46 15.84
CA ASP A 127 -6.13 -0.56 16.33
C ASP A 127 -6.85 -0.14 17.65
N LYS A 128 -6.40 0.94 18.31
CA LYS A 128 -7.05 1.48 19.54
C LYS A 128 -8.19 2.45 19.24
N HIS A 129 -8.32 2.94 18.01
CA HIS A 129 -9.39 3.85 17.61
C HIS A 129 -10.54 3.16 16.85
N GLU A 130 -10.50 1.83 16.75
CA GLU A 130 -11.54 1.00 16.12
C GLU A 130 -12.34 0.13 17.12
N LYS A 131 -12.31 0.47 18.41
CA LYS A 131 -13.15 -0.15 19.46
C LYS A 131 -14.10 0.84 20.08
#